data_AF-A0A7K3E3N1-F1
#
_entry.id   AF-A0A7K3E3N1-F1
#
_cell.length_a   1.000
_cell.length_b   1.000
_cell.length_c   1.000
_cell.angle_alpha   90.00
_cell.angle_beta   90.00
_cell.angle_gamma   90.00
#
_symmetry.space_group_name_H-M   'P 1'
#
loop_
_entity.id
_entity.type
_entity.pdbx_description
1 polymer ?
#
loop_
_entity_poly.entity_id
_entity_poly.type
_entity_poly.pdbx_seq_one_letter_code
_entity_poly.pdbx_strand_id
1 'polypeptide(L)'
;MIHPASRTNQSADSSDPYVFFMSYARTPLAGARVRKDASDTALEQFYVQLCSDILQLTDHDGREFPGFLDKRMEPGDYWESRLKHALATCRVFVPIYNSRYFRREWCGKEWDAFARRQRLRTGPYTGNAIIPVLWVGEQHLTLPPVAAEVQYAHPDLGKDYVQSGLYGLKQAGRHAKYRSSVWSLAQMIVKVAQQTSLEPCDVELFSDLRNVFEGE
;
A
#
# COMPACT_ATOMS: atom_id res chain seq x y z
N MET A 1 -47.88 0.18 26.82
CA MET A 1 -47.45 1.07 25.71
C MET A 1 -45.96 1.33 25.92
N ILE A 2 -45.10 0.80 25.04
CA ILE A 2 -43.65 1.00 25.12
C ILE A 2 -43.26 1.67 23.81
N HIS A 3 -42.81 2.93 23.89
CA HIS A 3 -42.21 3.63 22.75
C HIS A 3 -40.84 2.99 22.43
N PRO A 4 -40.53 2.68 21.17
CA PRO A 4 -39.15 2.42 20.79
C PRO A 4 -38.43 3.76 20.65
N ALA A 5 -37.43 4.00 21.51
CA ALA A 5 -36.48 5.09 21.32
C ALA A 5 -35.66 4.81 20.05
N SER A 6 -35.69 5.77 19.14
CA SER A 6 -34.97 5.81 17.88
C SER A 6 -33.49 5.49 18.08
N ARG A 7 -33.00 4.42 17.43
CA ARG A 7 -31.57 4.20 17.26
C ARG A 7 -31.04 5.26 16.29
N THR A 8 -30.35 6.25 16.83
CA THR A 8 -29.47 7.13 16.08
C THR A 8 -28.46 6.28 15.31
N ASN A 9 -28.52 6.38 13.99
CA ASN A 9 -27.60 5.76 13.06
C ASN A 9 -26.24 6.49 13.16
N GLN A 10 -25.39 6.08 14.09
CA GLN A 10 -23.98 6.43 14.07
C GLN A 10 -23.33 5.56 13.00
N SER A 11 -22.96 6.18 11.88
CA SER A 11 -22.01 5.63 10.92
C SER A 11 -20.78 5.16 11.69
N ALA A 12 -20.49 3.87 11.63
CA ALA A 12 -19.30 3.30 12.23
C ALA A 12 -18.08 3.87 11.48
N ASP A 13 -17.41 4.86 12.07
CA ASP A 13 -15.99 5.05 11.82
C ASP A 13 -15.32 3.73 12.22
N SER A 14 -14.79 3.00 11.25
CA SER A 14 -13.94 1.84 11.49
C SER A 14 -12.81 2.24 12.44
N SER A 15 -12.88 1.81 13.71
CA SER A 15 -11.83 2.07 14.70
C SER A 15 -10.58 1.22 14.48
N ASP A 16 -10.63 0.25 13.56
CA ASP A 16 -9.50 -0.61 13.29
C ASP A 16 -8.51 0.05 12.31
N PRO A 17 -7.23 0.13 12.67
CA PRO A 17 -6.21 0.67 11.80
C PRO A 17 -6.04 -0.21 10.55
N TYR A 18 -5.85 0.42 9.38
CA TYR A 18 -5.58 -0.32 8.14
C TYR A 18 -4.40 -1.29 8.31
N VAL A 19 -4.57 -2.53 7.89
CA VAL A 19 -3.49 -3.53 7.85
C VAL A 19 -2.35 -3.03 6.96
N PHE A 20 -2.68 -2.40 5.83
CA PHE A 20 -1.68 -1.83 4.93
C PHE A 20 -2.14 -0.58 4.19
N PHE A 21 -1.18 0.22 3.75
CA PHE A 21 -1.35 1.31 2.80
C PHE A 21 -0.64 0.97 1.49
N MET A 22 -1.37 0.99 0.36
CA MET A 22 -0.80 0.73 -0.97
C MET A 22 -0.52 2.03 -1.73
N SER A 23 0.78 2.33 -1.86
CA SER A 23 1.30 3.51 -2.57
C SER A 23 1.68 3.14 -4.00
N TYR A 24 1.11 3.80 -5.02
CA TYR A 24 1.42 3.49 -6.42
C TYR A 24 1.32 4.71 -7.34
N ALA A 25 2.07 4.66 -8.44
CA ALA A 25 2.01 5.70 -9.47
C ALA A 25 1.09 5.31 -10.63
N ARG A 26 0.01 6.08 -10.83
CA ARG A 26 -0.92 5.93 -11.96
C ARG A 26 -0.29 6.29 -13.29
N THR A 27 -0.80 5.66 -14.36
CA THR A 27 -0.49 6.06 -15.74
C THR A 27 -1.17 7.42 -15.99
N PRO A 28 -0.43 8.48 -16.38
CA PRO A 28 -1.08 9.72 -16.78
C PRO A 28 -2.04 9.46 -17.95
N LEU A 29 -3.23 10.06 -17.91
CA LEU A 29 -4.18 10.02 -19.01
C LEU A 29 -3.54 10.74 -20.22
N ALA A 30 -3.09 9.98 -21.22
CA ALA A 30 -2.52 10.54 -22.44
C ALA A 30 -3.63 10.79 -23.48
N GLY A 31 -3.93 12.07 -23.75
CA GLY A 31 -4.82 12.50 -24.85
C GLY A 31 -6.23 11.90 -24.78
N ALA A 32 -6.94 11.84 -25.93
CA ALA A 32 -8.36 11.48 -26.09
C ALA A 32 -8.80 10.07 -25.60
N ARG A 33 -8.00 9.38 -24.79
CA ARG A 33 -8.39 8.15 -24.10
C ARG A 33 -9.20 8.47 -22.85
N VAL A 34 -10.52 8.33 -22.98
CA VAL A 34 -11.47 8.31 -21.84
C VAL A 34 -11.35 7.01 -21.01
N ARG A 35 -10.53 6.04 -21.45
CA ARG A 35 -10.39 4.72 -20.80
C ARG A 35 -9.15 4.65 -19.95
N LYS A 36 -9.33 4.08 -18.75
CA LYS A 36 -8.28 3.77 -17.79
C LYS A 36 -7.23 2.81 -18.38
N ASP A 37 -5.97 3.05 -18.04
CA ASP A 37 -4.86 2.22 -18.50
C ASP A 37 -4.94 0.77 -17.98
N ALA A 38 -4.46 -0.18 -18.78
CA ALA A 38 -4.53 -1.60 -18.45
C ALA A 38 -3.69 -1.94 -17.20
N SER A 39 -2.55 -1.28 -16.99
CA SER A 39 -1.74 -1.45 -15.78
C SER A 39 -2.50 -0.94 -14.55
N ASP A 40 -3.15 0.21 -14.64
CA ASP A 40 -3.90 0.77 -13.52
C ASP A 40 -5.15 -0.07 -13.18
N THR A 41 -5.75 -0.71 -14.18
CA THR A 41 -6.84 -1.68 -13.98
C THR A 41 -6.31 -2.94 -13.29
N ALA A 42 -5.15 -3.44 -13.72
CA ALA A 42 -4.51 -4.59 -13.10
C ALA A 42 -4.09 -4.31 -11.65
N LEU A 43 -3.68 -3.09 -11.32
CA LEU A 43 -3.34 -2.67 -9.95
C LEU A 43 -4.54 -2.70 -9.00
N GLU A 44 -5.70 -2.23 -9.46
CA GLU A 44 -6.92 -2.33 -8.65
C GLU A 44 -7.36 -3.77 -8.44
N GLN A 45 -7.24 -4.61 -9.47
CA GLN A 45 -7.52 -6.04 -9.32
C GLN A 45 -6.54 -6.72 -8.35
N PHE A 46 -5.26 -6.34 -8.40
CA PHE A 46 -4.27 -6.77 -7.42
C PHE A 46 -4.65 -6.35 -5.99
N TYR A 47 -5.02 -5.09 -5.79
CA TYR A 47 -5.48 -4.59 -4.49
C TYR A 47 -6.68 -5.37 -3.95
N VAL A 48 -7.70 -5.60 -4.78
CA VAL A 48 -8.89 -6.37 -4.37
C VAL A 48 -8.51 -7.81 -4.00
N GLN A 49 -7.65 -8.47 -4.79
CA GLN A 49 -7.18 -9.82 -4.47
C GLN A 49 -6.39 -9.83 -3.16
N LEU A 50 -5.47 -8.88 -2.96
CA LEU A 50 -4.64 -8.79 -1.77
C LEU A 50 -5.49 -8.57 -0.50
N CYS A 51 -6.48 -7.68 -0.57
CA CYS A 51 -7.44 -7.50 0.52
C CYS A 51 -8.21 -8.79 0.82
N SER A 52 -8.69 -9.49 -0.22
CA SER A 52 -9.37 -10.77 -0.06
C SER A 52 -8.50 -11.80 0.65
N ASP A 53 -7.22 -11.92 0.24
CA ASP A 53 -6.28 -12.87 0.83
C ASP A 53 -5.98 -12.52 2.30
N ILE A 54 -5.79 -11.23 2.62
CA ILE A 54 -5.57 -10.76 4.00
C ILE A 54 -6.77 -11.04 4.91
N LEU A 55 -8.00 -10.89 4.41
CA LEU A 55 -9.20 -11.24 5.19
C LEU A 55 -9.26 -12.73 5.53
N GLN A 56 -8.69 -13.62 4.69
CA GLN A 56 -8.61 -15.05 5.02
C GLN A 56 -7.52 -15.38 6.05
N LEU A 57 -6.58 -14.47 6.28
CA LEU A 57 -5.41 -14.65 7.13
C LEU A 57 -5.52 -13.92 8.47
N THR A 58 -6.61 -13.18 8.71
CA THR A 58 -6.81 -12.31 9.87
C THR A 58 -8.23 -12.46 10.43
N ASP A 59 -8.46 -11.91 11.61
CA ASP A 59 -9.76 -11.78 12.28
C ASP A 59 -10.49 -10.46 11.96
N HIS A 60 -9.99 -9.72 10.96
CA HIS A 60 -10.58 -8.46 10.49
C HIS A 60 -12.05 -8.67 10.08
N ASP A 61 -12.95 -7.81 10.56
CA ASP A 61 -14.41 -8.02 10.47
C ASP A 61 -14.99 -7.92 9.05
N GLY A 62 -14.20 -7.37 8.12
CA GLY A 62 -14.52 -7.25 6.71
C GLY A 62 -15.61 -6.22 6.39
N ARG A 63 -15.99 -5.37 7.35
CA ARG A 63 -16.92 -4.26 7.11
C ARG A 63 -16.31 -3.22 6.17
N GLU A 64 -14.99 -3.01 6.33
CA GLU A 64 -14.17 -2.23 5.40
C GLU A 64 -13.06 -3.10 4.79
N PHE A 65 -12.42 -2.58 3.73
CA PHE A 65 -11.22 -3.22 3.21
C PHE A 65 -10.08 -3.09 4.24
N PRO A 66 -9.29 -4.15 4.47
CA PRO A 66 -8.15 -4.10 5.39
C PRO A 66 -7.00 -3.22 4.87
N GLY A 67 -7.05 -2.80 3.61
CA GLY A 67 -6.06 -1.92 3.00
C GLY A 67 -6.62 -0.54 2.68
N PHE A 68 -5.74 0.45 2.60
CA PHE A 68 -6.01 1.72 1.94
C PHE A 68 -5.33 1.75 0.57
N LEU A 69 -6.04 2.19 -0.47
CA LEU A 69 -5.49 2.41 -1.81
C LEU A 69 -5.48 3.90 -2.16
N ASP A 70 -4.31 4.43 -2.48
CA ASP A 70 -4.15 5.81 -2.89
C ASP A 70 -4.75 6.09 -4.28
N LYS A 71 -6.06 6.43 -4.31
CA LYS A 71 -6.85 6.59 -5.52
C LYS A 71 -6.89 8.00 -6.12
N ARG A 72 -5.96 8.92 -5.79
CA ARG A 72 -5.91 10.41 -6.05
C ARG A 72 -6.53 10.98 -7.35
N MET A 73 -7.80 10.73 -7.62
CA MET A 73 -8.56 11.30 -8.75
C MET A 73 -9.56 12.35 -8.28
N GLU A 74 -9.77 12.50 -6.97
CA GLU A 74 -10.74 13.45 -6.41
C GLU A 74 -10.00 14.62 -5.74
N PRO A 75 -10.10 15.84 -6.30
CA PRO A 75 -9.62 17.04 -5.63
C PRO A 75 -10.48 17.34 -4.38
N GLY A 76 -9.85 17.64 -3.25
CA GLY A 76 -10.52 18.18 -2.06
C GLY A 76 -9.81 17.88 -0.73
N ASP A 77 -10.02 18.74 0.26
CA ASP A 77 -9.40 18.66 1.60
C ASP A 77 -9.72 17.34 2.34
N TYR A 78 -10.91 16.78 2.09
CA TYR A 78 -11.33 15.52 2.69
C TYR A 78 -10.49 14.32 2.21
N TRP A 79 -10.07 14.31 0.94
CA TRP A 79 -9.20 13.27 0.40
C TRP A 79 -7.83 13.32 1.05
N GLU A 80 -7.25 14.51 1.19
CA GLU A 80 -5.95 14.70 1.82
C GLU A 80 -5.98 14.30 3.31
N SER A 81 -7.06 14.65 4.02
CA SER A 81 -7.28 14.23 5.41
C SER A 81 -7.32 12.70 5.53
N ARG A 82 -8.11 12.02 4.69
CA ARG A 82 -8.22 10.55 4.72
C ARG A 82 -6.90 9.85 4.39
N LEU A 83 -6.15 10.38 3.42
CA LEU A 83 -4.82 9.91 3.07
C LEU A 83 -3.85 10.04 4.25
N LYS A 84 -3.78 11.23 4.87
CA LYS A 84 -2.94 11.48 6.06
C LYS A 84 -3.34 10.55 7.20
N HIS A 85 -4.63 10.42 7.47
CA HIS A 85 -5.14 9.49 8.48
C HIS A 85 -4.70 8.05 8.19
N ALA A 86 -4.83 7.58 6.95
CA ALA A 86 -4.40 6.23 6.56
C ALA A 86 -2.89 6.03 6.74
N LEU A 87 -2.05 7.02 6.42
CA LEU A 87 -0.60 6.96 6.66
C LEU A 87 -0.26 6.98 8.16
N ALA A 88 -1.01 7.74 8.95
CA ALA A 88 -0.86 7.81 10.40
C ALA A 88 -1.20 6.48 11.08
N THR A 89 -2.19 5.74 10.57
CA THR A 89 -2.74 4.56 11.27
C THR A 89 -2.32 3.23 10.67
N CYS A 90 -1.97 3.14 9.37
CA CYS A 90 -1.69 1.86 8.73
C CYS A 90 -0.56 1.07 9.42
N ARG A 91 -0.57 -0.26 9.38
CA ARG A 91 0.50 -1.07 10.01
C ARG A 91 1.67 -1.33 9.07
N VAL A 92 1.40 -1.45 7.78
CA VAL A 92 2.39 -1.77 6.75
C VAL A 92 2.29 -0.79 5.58
N PHE A 93 3.43 -0.31 5.08
CA PHE A 93 3.49 0.47 3.86
C PHE A 93 3.90 -0.43 2.68
N VAL A 94 3.09 -0.42 1.62
CA VAL A 94 3.25 -1.30 0.46
C VAL A 94 3.47 -0.45 -0.79
N PRO A 95 4.73 -0.08 -1.09
CA PRO A 95 5.07 0.67 -2.29
C PRO A 95 5.12 -0.24 -3.51
N ILE A 96 4.46 0.18 -4.60
CA ILE A 96 4.42 -0.59 -5.85
C ILE A 96 5.55 -0.15 -6.79
N TYR A 97 6.58 -0.98 -6.92
CA TYR A 97 7.80 -0.67 -7.65
C TYR A 97 7.63 -0.81 -9.16
N ASN A 98 7.77 0.33 -9.82
CA ASN A 98 7.97 0.50 -11.26
C ASN A 98 8.70 1.85 -11.48
N SER A 99 9.25 2.08 -12.66
CA SER A 99 10.10 3.27 -12.90
C SER A 99 9.38 4.60 -12.68
N ARG A 100 8.05 4.64 -12.81
CA ARG A 100 7.25 5.86 -12.57
C ARG A 100 7.03 6.13 -11.08
N TYR A 101 6.99 5.10 -10.23
CA TYR A 101 6.78 5.23 -8.78
C TYR A 101 7.82 6.19 -8.18
N PHE A 102 9.08 5.95 -8.51
CA PHE A 102 10.21 6.75 -8.05
C PHE A 102 10.31 8.14 -8.70
N ARG A 103 9.46 8.46 -9.70
CA ARG A 103 9.40 9.79 -10.35
C ARG A 103 8.19 10.60 -9.91
N ARG A 104 7.30 10.05 -9.09
CA ARG A 104 6.13 10.77 -8.59
C ARG A 104 6.46 11.37 -7.23
N GLU A 105 6.46 12.70 -7.18
CA GLU A 105 6.68 13.49 -5.97
C GLU A 105 5.85 12.99 -4.78
N TRP A 106 4.56 12.73 -5.02
CA TRP A 106 3.64 12.26 -4.01
C TRP A 106 3.98 10.88 -3.44
N CYS A 107 4.50 9.96 -4.26
CA CYS A 107 4.93 8.66 -3.76
C CYS A 107 6.13 8.82 -2.81
N GLY A 108 7.03 9.77 -3.09
CA GLY A 108 8.12 10.12 -2.17
C GLY A 108 7.61 10.74 -0.88
N LYS A 109 6.60 11.61 -0.93
CA LYS A 109 5.99 12.20 0.28
C LYS A 109 5.29 11.16 1.16
N GLU A 110 4.58 10.21 0.55
CA GLU A 110 3.95 9.10 1.28
C GLU A 110 5.00 8.21 1.96
N TRP A 111 6.10 7.93 1.26
CA TRP A 111 7.23 7.21 1.83
C TRP A 111 7.83 7.97 3.01
N ASP A 112 8.07 9.28 2.88
CA ASP A 112 8.58 10.14 3.95
C ASP A 112 7.67 10.09 5.19
N ALA A 113 6.35 10.23 4.99
CA ALA A 113 5.36 10.18 6.06
C ALA A 113 5.47 8.88 6.87
N PHE A 114 5.47 7.74 6.18
CA PHE A 114 5.55 6.44 6.84
C PHE A 114 6.93 6.21 7.49
N ALA A 115 8.02 6.59 6.81
CA ALA A 115 9.37 6.45 7.33
C ALA A 115 9.59 7.29 8.60
N ARG A 116 9.07 8.52 8.65
CA ARG A 116 9.09 9.37 9.86
C ARG A 116 8.36 8.70 11.01
N ARG A 117 7.13 8.23 10.79
CA ARG A 117 6.36 7.52 11.83
C ARG A 117 7.09 6.26 12.31
N GLN A 118 7.67 5.50 11.39
CA GLN A 118 8.45 4.31 11.74
C GLN A 118 9.68 4.63 12.60
N ARG A 119 10.28 5.82 12.48
CA ARG A 119 11.40 6.28 13.35
C ARG A 119 10.94 6.69 14.75
N LEU A 120 9.67 7.04 14.95
CA LEU A 120 9.10 7.37 16.26
C LEU A 120 8.82 6.13 17.13
N ARG A 121 9.03 4.92 16.61
CA ARG A 121 8.77 3.68 17.35
C ARG A 121 9.63 3.59 18.62
N THR A 122 9.05 3.10 19.70
CA THR A 122 9.72 2.93 21.00
C THR A 122 9.85 1.45 21.42
N GLY A 123 9.38 0.51 20.59
CA GLY A 123 9.34 -0.93 20.88
C GLY A 123 10.54 -1.75 20.39
N PRO A 124 10.67 -3.01 20.84
CA PRO A 124 11.85 -3.87 20.62
C PRO A 124 12.00 -4.42 19.19
N TYR A 125 10.95 -4.40 18.36
CA TYR A 125 11.02 -4.88 16.99
C TYR A 125 11.58 -3.80 16.05
N THR A 126 12.79 -4.05 15.53
CA THR A 126 13.54 -3.12 14.66
C THR A 126 13.35 -3.37 13.16
N GLY A 127 12.48 -4.33 12.77
CA GLY A 127 12.23 -4.65 11.37
C GLY A 127 11.59 -3.51 10.57
N ASN A 128 11.76 -3.52 9.25
CA ASN A 128 11.14 -2.54 8.36
C ASN A 128 9.69 -2.95 8.04
N ALA A 129 8.73 -2.09 8.33
CA ALA A 129 7.32 -2.26 7.98
C ALA A 129 6.96 -1.75 6.57
N ILE A 130 7.96 -1.59 5.72
CA ILE A 130 7.82 -1.33 4.28
C ILE A 130 7.98 -2.66 3.55
N ILE A 131 6.95 -3.10 2.82
CA ILE A 131 6.98 -4.30 1.98
C ILE A 131 6.81 -3.90 0.51
N PRO A 132 7.91 -3.77 -0.25
CA PRO A 132 7.82 -3.45 -1.67
C PRO A 132 7.18 -4.55 -2.49
N VAL A 133 6.39 -4.15 -3.48
CA VAL A 133 5.84 -5.07 -4.48
C VAL A 133 6.43 -4.73 -5.85
N LEU A 134 7.20 -5.65 -6.42
CA LEU A 134 7.68 -5.54 -7.79
C LEU A 134 6.50 -5.65 -8.77
N TRP A 135 6.16 -4.53 -9.39
CA TRP A 135 5.15 -4.52 -10.45
C TRP A 135 5.73 -5.00 -11.77
N VAL A 136 6.97 -4.58 -12.06
CA VAL A 136 7.79 -5.02 -13.19
C VAL A 136 9.05 -5.71 -12.65
N GLY A 137 9.74 -6.46 -13.50
CA GLY A 137 11.01 -7.09 -13.15
C GLY A 137 12.07 -6.08 -12.70
N GLU A 138 12.95 -6.49 -11.80
CA GLU A 138 13.98 -5.63 -11.20
C GLU A 138 14.90 -4.97 -12.24
N GLN A 139 15.13 -5.64 -13.38
CA GLN A 139 15.92 -5.10 -14.49
C GLN A 139 15.35 -3.82 -15.11
N HIS A 140 14.09 -3.48 -14.81
CA HIS A 140 13.42 -2.26 -15.28
C HIS A 140 13.39 -1.15 -14.22
N LEU A 141 14.02 -1.37 -13.06
CA LEU A 141 14.03 -0.44 -11.95
C LEU A 141 15.36 0.30 -11.87
N THR A 142 15.27 1.59 -11.56
CA THR A 142 16.38 2.41 -11.09
C THR A 142 15.96 2.90 -9.72
N LEU A 143 16.52 2.29 -8.67
CA LEU A 143 16.08 2.53 -7.30
C LEU A 143 16.81 3.77 -6.73
N PRO A 144 16.09 4.74 -6.14
CA PRO A 144 16.74 5.73 -5.28
C PRO A 144 17.32 5.04 -4.04
N PRO A 145 18.39 5.58 -3.43
CA PRO A 145 19.05 4.98 -2.26
C PRO A 145 18.11 4.52 -1.15
N VAL A 146 17.12 5.33 -0.76
CA VAL A 146 16.13 4.96 0.27
C VAL A 146 15.32 3.69 -0.06
N ALA A 147 15.09 3.42 -1.35
CA ALA A 147 14.39 2.23 -1.81
C ALA A 147 15.34 1.03 -1.96
N ALA A 148 16.61 1.27 -2.29
CA ALA A 148 17.63 0.23 -2.42
C ALA A 148 17.99 -0.42 -1.07
N GLU A 149 17.80 0.29 0.04
CA GLU A 149 17.98 -0.24 1.41
C GLU A 149 16.85 -1.21 1.84
N VAL A 150 15.74 -1.26 1.11
CA VAL A 150 14.60 -2.12 1.46
C VAL A 150 14.67 -3.44 0.68
N GLN A 151 14.66 -4.55 1.41
CA GLN A 151 14.61 -5.87 0.79
C GLN A 151 13.26 -6.10 0.10
N TYR A 152 13.30 -6.35 -1.21
CA TYR A 152 12.13 -6.70 -2.03
C TYR A 152 12.22 -8.13 -2.59
N ALA A 153 13.41 -8.72 -2.63
CA ALA A 153 13.64 -10.08 -3.08
C ALA A 153 13.48 -11.06 -1.89
N HIS A 154 12.27 -11.62 -1.75
CA HIS A 154 11.99 -12.63 -0.75
C HIS A 154 12.02 -14.05 -1.36
N PRO A 155 12.67 -15.03 -0.71
CA PRO A 155 12.74 -16.40 -1.21
C PRO A 155 11.38 -17.01 -1.55
N ASP A 156 10.36 -16.71 -0.75
CA ASP A 156 8.99 -17.22 -0.91
C ASP A 156 8.32 -16.77 -2.23
N LEU A 157 8.74 -15.62 -2.78
CA LEU A 157 8.22 -15.09 -4.04
C LEU A 157 8.89 -15.76 -5.26
N GLY A 158 10.13 -16.22 -5.10
CA GLY A 158 10.88 -16.95 -6.12
C GLY A 158 11.37 -16.10 -7.30
N LYS A 159 12.26 -16.69 -8.12
CA LYS A 159 12.98 -15.99 -9.20
C LYS A 159 12.05 -15.40 -10.26
N ASP A 160 10.99 -16.11 -10.62
CA ASP A 160 10.01 -15.67 -11.61
C ASP A 160 9.37 -14.33 -11.25
N TYR A 161 9.07 -14.13 -9.97
CA TYR A 161 8.52 -12.88 -9.47
C TYR A 161 9.53 -11.74 -9.60
N VAL A 162 10.78 -11.98 -9.19
CA VAL A 162 11.85 -10.97 -9.25
C VAL A 162 12.13 -10.54 -10.70
N GLN A 163 12.15 -11.50 -11.62
CA GLN A 163 12.45 -11.25 -13.04
C GLN A 163 11.28 -10.62 -13.82
N SER A 164 10.04 -10.92 -13.45
CA SER A 164 8.86 -10.50 -14.24
C SER A 164 8.06 -9.37 -13.57
N GLY A 165 8.09 -9.29 -12.24
CA GLY A 165 7.11 -8.57 -11.45
C GLY A 165 5.69 -9.15 -11.59
N LEU A 166 4.74 -8.67 -10.78
CA LEU A 166 3.35 -9.13 -10.84
C LEU A 166 2.69 -8.84 -12.19
N TYR A 167 2.96 -7.66 -12.77
CA TYR A 167 2.37 -7.29 -14.05
C TYR A 167 2.92 -8.17 -15.18
N GLY A 168 4.23 -8.44 -15.21
CA GLY A 168 4.83 -9.32 -16.21
C GLY A 168 4.29 -10.76 -16.12
N LEU A 169 4.15 -11.30 -14.91
CA LEU A 169 3.53 -12.62 -14.70
C LEU A 169 2.10 -12.68 -15.24
N LYS A 170 1.32 -11.61 -15.01
CA LYS A 170 -0.05 -11.50 -15.51
C LYS A 170 -0.11 -11.42 -17.03
N GLN A 171 0.73 -10.58 -17.64
CA GLN A 171 0.79 -10.42 -19.10
C GLN A 171 1.25 -11.70 -19.80
N ALA A 172 2.13 -12.49 -19.18
CA ALA A 172 2.58 -13.78 -19.69
C ALA A 172 1.59 -14.93 -19.46
N GLY A 173 0.38 -14.67 -18.93
CA GLY A 173 -0.62 -15.71 -18.65
C GLY A 173 -0.24 -16.67 -17.52
N ARG A 174 0.78 -16.33 -16.71
CA ARG A 174 1.28 -17.19 -15.61
C ARG A 174 0.41 -17.05 -14.35
N HIS A 175 -0.90 -17.24 -14.50
CA HIS A 175 -1.90 -16.95 -13.47
C HIS A 175 -1.68 -17.71 -12.16
N ALA A 176 -1.24 -18.97 -12.22
CA ALA A 176 -0.94 -19.75 -11.01
C ALA A 176 0.21 -19.13 -10.21
N LYS A 177 1.28 -18.70 -10.89
CA LYS A 177 2.43 -18.05 -10.24
C LYS A 177 2.10 -16.64 -9.76
N TYR A 178 1.30 -15.89 -10.51
CA TYR A 178 0.76 -14.61 -10.05
C TYR A 178 -0.01 -14.79 -8.74
N ARG A 179 -1.00 -15.70 -8.70
CA ARG A 179 -1.83 -15.90 -7.50
C ARG A 179 -1.02 -16.37 -6.30
N SER A 180 -0.09 -17.32 -6.49
CA SER A 180 0.76 -17.75 -5.37
C SER A 180 1.69 -16.64 -4.87
N SER A 181 2.17 -15.75 -5.76
CA SER A 181 2.97 -14.59 -5.34
C SER A 181 2.13 -13.58 -4.55
N VAL A 182 0.87 -13.32 -4.95
CA VAL A 182 -0.04 -12.44 -4.20
C VAL A 182 -0.35 -13.03 -2.82
N TRP A 183 -0.59 -14.34 -2.74
CA TRP A 183 -0.79 -15.04 -1.46
C TRP A 183 0.43 -14.90 -0.53
N SER A 184 1.65 -15.13 -1.05
CA SER A 184 2.87 -14.95 -0.26
C SER A 184 3.07 -13.50 0.21
N LEU A 185 2.72 -12.51 -0.61
CA LEU A 185 2.71 -11.10 -0.20
C LEU A 185 1.70 -10.85 0.92
N ALA A 186 0.50 -11.42 0.84
CA ALA A 186 -0.51 -11.32 1.90
C ALA A 186 0.00 -11.89 3.22
N GLN A 187 0.59 -13.09 3.20
CA GLN A 187 1.20 -13.70 4.39
C GLN A 187 2.31 -12.83 5.00
N MET A 188 3.14 -12.21 4.16
CA MET A 188 4.21 -11.32 4.61
C MET A 188 3.67 -10.05 5.24
N ILE A 189 2.66 -9.43 4.61
CA ILE A 189 1.99 -8.23 5.14
C ILE A 189 1.35 -8.53 6.49
N VAL A 190 0.63 -9.64 6.62
CA VAL A 190 0.00 -10.03 7.90
C VAL A 190 1.06 -10.29 8.97
N LYS A 191 2.12 -11.01 8.63
CA LYS A 191 3.24 -11.27 9.56
C LYS A 191 3.88 -9.98 10.04
N VAL A 192 4.23 -9.07 9.11
CA VAL A 192 4.85 -7.78 9.47
C VAL A 192 3.87 -6.91 10.24
N ALA A 193 2.59 -6.86 9.87
CA ALA A 193 1.57 -6.13 10.61
C ALA A 193 1.50 -6.63 12.06
N GLN A 194 1.40 -7.94 12.28
CA GLN A 194 1.34 -8.56 13.61
C GLN A 194 2.61 -8.34 14.45
N GLN A 195 3.78 -8.35 13.82
CA GLN A 195 5.06 -8.17 14.51
C GLN A 195 5.41 -6.70 14.76
N THR A 196 4.91 -5.80 13.92
CA THR A 196 5.21 -4.38 14.01
C THR A 196 4.10 -3.66 14.77
N SER A 197 4.33 -3.36 16.04
CA SER A 197 3.48 -2.42 16.79
C SER A 197 3.89 -0.99 16.44
N LEU A 198 3.39 -0.48 15.31
CA LEU A 198 3.49 0.95 14.99
C LEU A 198 2.28 1.66 15.55
N GLU A 199 2.49 2.38 16.64
CA GLU A 199 1.45 3.25 17.20
C GLU A 199 1.02 4.30 16.16
N PRO A 200 -0.28 4.64 16.10
CA PRO A 200 -0.73 5.78 15.33
C PRO A 200 0.01 7.06 15.71
N CYS A 201 0.25 7.95 14.74
CA CYS A 201 0.83 9.26 15.00
C CYS A 201 -0.16 10.39 14.69
N ASP A 202 0.13 11.58 15.20
CA ASP A 202 -0.58 12.80 14.79
C ASP A 202 -0.30 13.11 13.31
N VAL A 203 -1.33 13.55 12.58
CA VAL A 203 -1.23 13.96 11.18
C VAL A 203 -0.41 15.24 11.00
N GLU A 204 -0.22 16.03 12.07
CA GLU A 204 0.68 17.20 12.06
C GLU A 204 2.14 16.84 11.73
N LEU A 205 2.54 15.57 11.95
CA LEU A 205 3.84 15.03 11.51
C LEU A 205 4.04 15.12 9.99
N PHE A 206 2.95 15.31 9.23
CA PHE A 206 2.92 15.32 7.77
C PHE A 206 2.77 16.73 7.18
N SER A 207 2.97 17.78 7.97
CA SER A 207 2.85 19.18 7.52
C SER A 207 3.96 19.61 6.54
N ASP A 208 5.15 19.00 6.61
CA ASP A 208 6.33 19.37 5.82
C ASP A 208 6.96 18.15 5.08
N LEU A 209 6.10 17.27 4.53
CA LEU A 209 6.55 16.09 3.78
C LEU A 209 7.43 16.44 2.59
N ARG A 210 8.50 15.66 2.41
CA ARG A 210 9.48 15.82 1.33
C ARG A 210 9.38 14.66 0.36
N ASN A 211 9.71 14.93 -0.90
CA ASN A 211 9.91 13.87 -1.87
C ASN A 211 11.27 13.21 -1.64
N VAL A 212 11.29 12.07 -0.94
CA VAL A 212 12.54 11.33 -0.64
C VAL A 212 13.18 10.66 -1.86
N PHE A 213 12.60 10.82 -3.05
CA PHE A 213 13.19 10.36 -4.31
C PHE A 213 13.92 11.47 -5.07
N GLU A 214 13.74 12.74 -4.68
CA GLU A 214 14.43 13.89 -5.26
C GLU A 214 15.57 14.35 -4.35
N GLY A 215 16.76 14.58 -4.91
CA GLY A 215 17.87 15.22 -4.21
C GLY A 215 19.00 14.31 -3.76
N GLU A 216 19.26 13.20 -4.46
CA GLU A 216 20.50 12.41 -4.32
C GLU A 216 21.21 12.28 -5.67
#